data_AF-A0AA35TXW6-F1
#
_entry.id   AF-A0AA35TXW6-F1
#
_cell.length_a   1.000
_cell.length_b   1.000
_cell.length_c   1.000
_cell.angle_alpha   90.00
_cell.angle_beta   90.00
_cell.angle_gamma   90.00
#
_symmetry.space_group_name_H-M   'P 1'
#
loop_
_entity.id
_entity.type
_entity.pdbx_description
1 polymer ?
#
loop_
_entity_poly.entity_id
_entity_poly.type
_entity_poly.pdbx_seq_one_letter_code
_entity_poly.pdbx_strand_id
1 'polypeptide(L)'
;MAVPLKYREMGSFYKYYSGEKTAPVLTIFIGGNHEASNHLWELSYGGWVAPRIFYLGRAGVVRCGGLRIAGLSGIYKEGDYRKGTFERPSFSEGTKRSVYHVRSCDVFRLKQISGHVDIGLSHDWPLGIYHHGNKAQLLRKKPYFAEEMEAESLGSPAAMELLQHLSPDYWFSAHLHVKFAAVYHHDDGDESGVRITKFLALDKCLPGRRYLQVLDIDTPSPPPYKLCYDAEWLAILRSTEHLMSYSRLLWLPPHPSTDSRLSYTPTSEEVDEVKTLFHGNLVIPDNFTSQQHNSSLPENRQTAVFCATLGISNPFSTNFSSTRMSLGSPGNSLCGNISSAEVSLNPDEIDLGDDSDENEEEEPGRHGDTSELTKEISAAPNTSTPDRKRYPGLMKTHQAKSKTSLVPVKRVHQLSSWTTNRTKCR
;
A
#
# COMPACT_ATOMS: atom_id res chain seq x y z
N MET A 1 18.43 -8.19 5.32
CA MET A 1 17.78 -9.21 4.49
C MET A 1 17.53 -10.47 5.29
N ALA A 2 16.25 -10.86 5.42
CA ALA A 2 15.84 -12.14 5.99
C ALA A 2 15.71 -13.16 4.86
N VAL A 3 16.82 -13.84 4.55
CA VAL A 3 16.91 -14.92 3.56
C VAL A 3 17.83 -16.00 4.15
N PRO A 4 17.54 -17.29 3.96
CA PRO A 4 18.44 -18.37 4.38
C PRO A 4 19.86 -18.15 3.86
N LEU A 5 20.87 -18.44 4.69
CA LEU A 5 22.28 -18.12 4.36
C LEU A 5 22.72 -18.63 2.99
N LYS A 6 22.30 -19.83 2.61
CA LYS A 6 22.63 -20.47 1.31
C LYS A 6 22.06 -19.76 0.08
N TYR A 7 21.02 -18.94 0.24
CA TYR A 7 20.35 -18.24 -0.87
C TYR A 7 20.61 -16.73 -0.86
N ARG A 8 21.51 -16.26 0.00
CA ARG A 8 21.86 -14.84 0.05
C ARG A 8 22.77 -14.48 -1.11
N GLU A 9 22.31 -13.54 -1.92
CA GLU A 9 23.10 -12.94 -2.98
C GLU A 9 22.99 -11.42 -2.92
N MET A 10 24.04 -10.72 -3.36
CA MET A 10 24.05 -9.25 -3.39
C MET A 10 23.13 -8.68 -4.49
N GLY A 11 22.76 -9.50 -5.48
CA GLY A 11 22.01 -9.07 -6.65
C GLY A 11 22.74 -7.96 -7.42
N SER A 12 22.00 -7.02 -8.00
CA SER A 12 22.54 -5.97 -8.87
C SER A 12 22.38 -4.55 -8.35
N PHE A 13 21.68 -4.34 -7.23
CA PHE A 13 21.36 -3.01 -6.73
C PHE A 13 22.60 -2.17 -6.39
N TYR A 14 23.67 -2.80 -5.89
CA TYR A 14 24.93 -2.11 -5.55
C TYR A 14 25.55 -1.35 -6.74
N LYS A 15 25.28 -1.79 -7.98
CA LYS A 15 25.74 -1.11 -9.20
C LYS A 15 25.06 0.24 -9.40
N TYR A 16 23.78 0.34 -9.03
CA TYR A 16 23.03 1.59 -9.06
C TYR A 16 23.43 2.51 -7.90
N TYR A 17 23.60 1.93 -6.71
CA TYR A 17 24.02 2.66 -5.52
C TYR A 17 25.41 3.30 -5.69
N SER A 18 26.36 2.57 -6.28
CA SER A 18 27.73 3.04 -6.52
C SER A 18 27.88 3.96 -7.73
N GLY A 19 26.86 4.06 -8.58
CA GLY A 19 26.91 4.83 -9.83
C GLY A 19 27.53 4.09 -11.02
N GLU A 20 27.87 2.80 -10.91
CA GLU A 20 28.24 1.97 -12.07
C GLU A 20 27.11 1.92 -13.11
N LYS A 21 25.85 1.95 -12.64
CA LYS A 21 24.65 2.02 -13.47
C LYS A 21 23.72 3.13 -13.02
N THR A 22 22.90 3.62 -13.94
CA THR A 22 21.80 4.54 -13.67
C THR A 22 20.51 3.95 -14.21
N ALA A 23 19.41 4.06 -13.46
CA ALA A 23 18.12 3.59 -13.94
C ALA A 23 17.69 4.39 -15.18
N PRO A 24 17.27 3.73 -16.28
CA PRO A 24 16.92 4.43 -17.52
C PRO A 24 15.57 5.17 -17.44
N VAL A 25 14.73 4.78 -16.49
CA VAL A 25 13.40 5.34 -16.21
C VAL A 25 13.30 5.68 -14.71
N LEU A 26 12.37 6.56 -14.35
CA LEU A 26 12.03 6.76 -12.95
C LEU A 26 11.42 5.46 -12.40
N THR A 27 12.03 4.88 -11.38
CA THR A 27 11.58 3.66 -10.74
C THR A 27 11.10 4.00 -9.34
N ILE A 28 9.81 3.81 -9.10
CA ILE A 28 9.16 4.02 -7.80
C ILE A 28 8.85 2.64 -7.22
N PHE A 29 9.22 2.36 -5.97
CA PHE A 29 9.00 1.05 -5.37
C PHE A 29 8.60 1.12 -3.89
N ILE A 30 7.96 0.03 -3.44
CA ILE A 30 7.70 -0.31 -2.04
C ILE A 30 8.57 -1.50 -1.64
N GLY A 31 8.80 -1.69 -0.34
CA GLY A 31 9.58 -2.83 0.17
C GLY A 31 8.73 -4.10 0.26
N GLY A 32 9.36 -5.25 0.04
CA GLY A 32 8.80 -6.57 0.34
C GLY A 32 9.45 -7.20 1.58
N ASN A 33 9.53 -8.53 1.58
CA ASN A 33 10.17 -9.33 2.64
C ASN A 33 11.69 -9.55 2.41
N HIS A 34 12.18 -9.39 1.18
CA HIS A 34 13.59 -9.60 0.82
C HIS A 34 14.34 -8.28 0.58
N GLU A 35 14.61 -7.56 1.67
CA GLU A 35 15.16 -6.21 1.57
C GLU A 35 16.50 -6.01 2.26
N ALA A 36 17.24 -5.00 1.81
CA ALA A 36 18.29 -4.35 2.59
C ALA A 36 17.65 -3.49 3.70
N SER A 37 17.01 -4.16 4.66
CA SER A 37 16.12 -3.51 5.64
C SER A 37 16.80 -2.43 6.47
N ASN A 38 18.11 -2.50 6.71
CA ASN A 38 18.85 -1.42 7.36
C ASN A 38 18.83 -0.14 6.52
N HIS A 39 19.03 -0.26 5.21
CA HIS A 39 19.03 0.89 4.30
C HIS A 39 17.61 1.45 4.10
N LEU A 40 16.61 0.59 3.91
CA LEU A 40 15.22 1.05 3.81
C LEU A 40 14.69 1.60 5.13
N TRP A 41 15.19 1.09 6.27
CA TRP A 41 14.84 1.61 7.58
C TRP A 41 15.20 3.09 7.65
N GLU A 42 16.42 3.50 7.28
CA GLU A 42 16.86 4.90 7.23
C GLU A 42 15.97 5.85 6.39
N LEU A 43 15.18 5.30 5.47
CA LEU A 43 14.30 6.03 4.56
C LEU A 43 12.82 5.71 4.87
N SER A 44 12.46 5.61 6.15
CA SER A 44 11.09 5.21 6.56
C SER A 44 9.97 6.12 6.04
N TYR A 45 10.28 7.39 5.73
CA TYR A 45 9.35 8.35 5.10
C TYR A 45 9.53 8.47 3.58
N GLY A 46 10.31 7.58 2.98
CA GLY A 46 10.66 7.57 1.56
C GLY A 46 11.93 8.38 1.24
N GLY A 47 12.50 8.12 0.06
CA GLY A 47 13.71 8.79 -0.42
C GLY A 47 14.37 8.06 -1.58
N TRP A 48 15.36 8.72 -2.17
CA TRP A 48 16.16 8.15 -3.25
C TRP A 48 17.15 7.14 -2.68
N VAL A 49 17.09 5.90 -3.16
CA VAL A 49 18.07 4.84 -2.81
C VAL A 49 19.22 4.77 -3.82
N ALA A 50 19.00 5.34 -5.01
CA ALA A 50 19.97 5.57 -6.07
C ALA A 50 19.38 6.61 -7.05
N PRO A 51 20.16 7.19 -7.99
CA PRO A 51 19.61 8.12 -8.96
C PRO A 51 18.45 7.49 -9.75
N ARG A 52 17.30 8.18 -9.75
CA ARG A 52 16.04 7.77 -10.40
C ARG A 52 15.38 6.51 -9.81
N ILE A 53 15.80 6.04 -8.63
CA ILE A 53 15.16 4.94 -7.90
C ILE A 53 14.66 5.46 -6.55
N PHE A 54 13.35 5.58 -6.39
CA PHE A 54 12.69 6.17 -5.21
C PHE A 54 11.93 5.11 -4.42
N TYR A 55 12.26 5.00 -3.13
CA TYR A 55 11.51 4.20 -2.17
C TYR A 55 10.37 5.02 -1.57
N LEU A 56 9.16 4.49 -1.52
CA LEU A 56 7.98 5.17 -0.94
C LEU A 56 8.04 5.37 0.58
N GLY A 57 8.88 4.60 1.27
CA GLY A 57 8.84 4.51 2.74
C GLY A 57 8.02 3.31 3.22
N ARG A 58 7.86 3.20 4.54
CA ARG A 58 7.07 2.12 5.16
C ARG A 58 5.60 2.17 4.71
N ALA A 59 5.08 3.39 4.60
CA ALA A 59 3.92 3.76 3.82
C ALA A 59 4.16 5.15 3.24
N GLY A 60 3.56 5.46 2.09
CA GLY A 60 3.76 6.74 1.44
C GLY A 60 2.74 7.05 0.36
N VAL A 61 2.53 8.33 0.10
CA VAL A 61 1.80 8.81 -1.07
C VAL A 61 2.63 9.87 -1.78
N VAL A 62 2.80 9.71 -3.09
CA VAL A 62 3.53 10.63 -3.97
C VAL A 62 2.69 10.97 -5.19
N ARG A 63 3.07 12.02 -5.90
CA ARG A 63 2.46 12.39 -7.17
C ARG A 63 3.47 12.35 -8.31
N CYS A 64 3.06 11.81 -9.46
CA CYS A 64 3.88 11.77 -10.67
C CYS A 64 2.98 11.97 -11.89
N GLY A 65 3.25 12.98 -12.72
CA GLY A 65 2.41 13.28 -13.90
C GLY A 65 0.95 13.63 -13.57
N GLY A 66 0.66 14.03 -12.32
CA GLY A 66 -0.71 14.27 -11.85
C GLY A 66 -1.38 13.06 -11.21
N LEU A 67 -0.87 11.85 -11.45
CA LEU A 67 -1.33 10.63 -10.76
C LEU A 67 -0.87 10.64 -9.30
N ARG A 68 -1.74 10.19 -8.41
CA ARG A 68 -1.49 9.96 -6.99
C ARG A 68 -1.26 8.47 -6.76
N ILE A 69 -0.09 8.14 -6.23
CA ILE A 69 0.37 6.76 -6.01
C ILE A 69 0.54 6.56 -4.52
N ALA A 70 -0.27 5.66 -3.94
CA ALA A 70 -0.18 5.23 -2.55
C ALA A 70 0.50 3.87 -2.46
N GLY A 71 1.33 3.66 -1.45
CA GLY A 71 2.01 2.38 -1.25
C GLY A 71 2.14 1.98 0.20
N LEU A 72 1.99 0.68 0.44
CA LEU A 72 2.19 0.01 1.71
C LEU A 72 3.34 -1.01 1.56
N SER A 73 4.46 -0.75 2.22
CA SER A 73 5.61 -1.67 2.19
C SER A 73 5.43 -2.79 3.19
N GLY A 74 5.94 -3.97 2.83
CA GLY A 74 6.03 -5.13 3.72
C GLY A 74 4.99 -6.20 3.49
N ILE A 75 4.96 -7.17 4.41
CA ILE A 75 3.95 -8.24 4.46
C ILE A 75 3.19 -8.20 5.78
N TYR A 76 1.93 -8.65 5.76
CA TYR A 76 1.11 -8.73 6.95
C TYR A 76 1.53 -9.90 7.86
N LYS A 77 1.76 -9.58 9.13
CA LYS A 77 1.89 -10.59 10.20
C LYS A 77 1.09 -10.16 11.41
N GLU A 78 0.05 -10.92 11.75
CA GLU A 78 -0.89 -10.59 12.83
C GLU A 78 -0.16 -10.26 14.15
N GLY A 79 0.83 -11.08 14.52
CA GLY A 79 1.58 -10.92 15.76
C GLY A 79 2.37 -9.61 15.88
N ASP A 80 2.69 -8.94 14.77
CA ASP A 80 3.41 -7.67 14.76
C ASP A 80 2.56 -6.49 14.30
N TYR A 81 1.43 -6.75 13.63
CA TYR A 81 0.60 -5.72 13.01
C TYR A 81 0.21 -4.60 13.96
N ARG A 82 -0.16 -4.94 15.20
CA ARG A 82 -0.57 -3.95 16.21
C ARG A 82 0.56 -3.38 17.03
N LYS A 83 1.83 -3.76 16.84
CA LYS A 83 2.94 -3.24 17.64
C LYS A 83 3.39 -1.87 17.12
N GLY A 84 4.24 -1.17 17.87
CA GLY A 84 5.03 -0.08 17.32
C GLY A 84 6.19 -0.57 16.44
N THR A 85 6.93 0.37 15.84
CA THR A 85 8.16 0.08 15.07
C THR A 85 9.38 0.17 15.98
N PHE A 86 9.68 -0.92 16.66
CA PHE A 86 10.74 -1.00 17.67
C PHE A 86 12.07 -1.47 17.12
N GLU A 87 12.10 -1.96 15.88
CA GLU A 87 13.30 -2.52 15.27
C GLU A 87 14.35 -1.42 15.08
N ARG A 88 15.61 -1.79 15.32
CA ARG A 88 16.78 -0.92 15.20
C ARG A 88 17.91 -1.68 14.48
N PRO A 89 18.75 -0.98 13.68
CA PRO A 89 19.94 -1.56 13.07
C PRO A 89 20.83 -2.28 14.09
N SER A 90 21.56 -3.31 13.63
CA SER A 90 21.99 -4.46 14.44
C SER A 90 20.82 -5.42 14.75
N PHE A 91 20.02 -5.71 13.73
CA PHE A 91 18.85 -6.58 13.85
C PHE A 91 19.23 -8.00 14.34
N SER A 92 18.46 -8.53 15.29
CA SER A 92 18.46 -9.96 15.64
C SER A 92 17.74 -10.77 14.56
N GLU A 93 17.80 -12.10 14.59
CA GLU A 93 17.06 -12.93 13.63
C GLU A 93 15.55 -12.64 13.63
N GLY A 94 14.97 -12.35 14.80
CA GLY A 94 13.57 -11.95 14.90
C GLY A 94 13.32 -10.56 14.31
N THR A 95 14.15 -9.56 14.62
CA THR A 95 13.92 -8.20 14.12
C THR A 95 14.31 -8.00 12.66
N LYS A 96 15.14 -8.88 12.10
CA LYS A 96 15.39 -8.97 10.65
C LYS A 96 14.11 -9.29 9.89
N ARG A 97 13.16 -10.01 10.51
CA ARG A 97 11.86 -10.34 9.95
C ARG A 97 10.83 -9.26 10.25
N SER A 98 10.66 -8.93 11.53
CA SER A 98 9.61 -8.02 11.94
C SER A 98 9.75 -6.60 11.36
N VAL A 99 10.96 -6.17 10.97
CA VAL A 99 11.21 -4.84 10.36
C VAL A 99 10.43 -4.59 9.06
N TYR A 100 10.12 -5.63 8.28
CA TYR A 100 9.32 -5.51 7.06
C TYR A 100 7.86 -5.93 7.26
N HIS A 101 7.44 -6.24 8.48
CA HIS A 101 6.02 -6.50 8.72
C HIS A 101 5.24 -5.18 8.68
N VAL A 102 4.05 -5.20 8.08
CA VAL A 102 3.11 -4.06 8.08
C VAL A 102 2.74 -3.68 9.52
N ARG A 103 2.49 -2.39 9.79
CA ARG A 103 1.96 -1.90 11.07
C ARG A 103 0.63 -1.19 10.89
N SER A 104 -0.26 -1.35 11.85
CA SER A 104 -1.59 -0.73 11.85
C SER A 104 -1.54 0.79 11.88
N CYS A 105 -0.48 1.40 12.43
CA CYS A 105 -0.28 2.85 12.39
C CYS A 105 -0.07 3.38 10.97
N ASP A 106 0.56 2.60 10.09
CA ASP A 106 0.80 2.98 8.69
C ASP A 106 -0.50 2.87 7.87
N VAL A 107 -1.26 1.78 8.10
CA VAL A 107 -2.60 1.59 7.54
C VAL A 107 -3.53 2.72 7.98
N PHE A 108 -3.53 3.04 9.28
CA PHE A 108 -4.32 4.13 9.82
C PHE A 108 -4.01 5.46 9.12
N ARG A 109 -2.73 5.80 8.93
CA ARG A 109 -2.31 7.02 8.21
C ARG A 109 -2.81 7.03 6.78
N LEU A 110 -2.65 5.93 6.03
CA LEU A 110 -3.14 5.85 4.65
C LEU A 110 -4.66 6.02 4.55
N LYS A 111 -5.43 5.47 5.51
CA LYS A 111 -6.89 5.69 5.59
C LYS A 111 -7.31 7.13 5.85
N GLN A 112 -6.40 8.03 6.22
CA GLN A 112 -6.74 9.44 6.39
C GLN A 112 -6.78 10.19 5.07
N ILE A 113 -6.25 9.61 3.99
CA ILE A 113 -6.37 10.15 2.63
C ILE A 113 -7.84 10.14 2.23
N SER A 114 -8.32 11.30 1.81
CA SER A 114 -9.68 11.57 1.37
C SER A 114 -9.76 11.86 -0.12
N GLY A 115 -8.72 12.46 -0.71
CA GLY A 115 -8.67 12.65 -2.14
C GLY A 115 -8.43 11.35 -2.90
N HIS A 116 -8.98 11.24 -4.11
CA HIS A 116 -8.88 10.05 -4.96
C HIS A 116 -7.43 9.62 -5.19
N VAL A 117 -7.21 8.30 -5.12
CA VAL A 117 -5.92 7.63 -5.36
C VAL A 117 -6.01 6.90 -6.68
N ASP A 118 -5.14 7.20 -7.64
CA ASP A 118 -5.15 6.52 -8.94
C ASP A 118 -4.56 5.10 -8.82
N ILE A 119 -3.47 4.95 -8.07
CA ILE A 119 -2.71 3.70 -7.97
C ILE A 119 -2.41 3.35 -6.51
N GLY A 120 -2.86 2.18 -6.07
CA GLY A 120 -2.47 1.54 -4.81
C GLY A 120 -1.41 0.44 -5.03
N LEU A 121 -0.44 0.35 -4.13
CA LEU A 121 0.61 -0.67 -4.12
C LEU A 121 0.68 -1.40 -2.78
N SER A 122 0.75 -2.73 -2.80
CA SER A 122 1.13 -3.56 -1.65
C SER A 122 1.98 -4.72 -2.12
N HIS A 123 2.93 -5.21 -1.31
CA HIS A 123 3.74 -6.35 -1.72
C HIS A 123 2.91 -7.64 -1.71
N ASP A 124 2.27 -7.92 -0.58
CA ASP A 124 1.28 -8.99 -0.45
C ASP A 124 -0.06 -8.61 -1.09
N TRP A 125 -0.84 -9.62 -1.49
CA TRP A 125 -2.13 -9.39 -2.13
C TRP A 125 -3.17 -8.97 -1.09
N PRO A 126 -4.14 -8.10 -1.43
CA PRO A 126 -5.35 -7.92 -0.64
C PRO A 126 -6.02 -9.27 -0.34
N LEU A 127 -6.31 -9.54 0.94
CA LEU A 127 -6.95 -10.77 1.39
C LEU A 127 -8.22 -11.05 0.58
N GLY A 128 -8.38 -12.25 0.03
CA GLY A 128 -9.62 -12.63 -0.67
C GLY A 128 -9.74 -12.10 -2.10
N ILE A 129 -8.78 -11.32 -2.61
CA ILE A 129 -8.85 -10.76 -3.98
C ILE A 129 -8.97 -11.84 -5.08
N TYR A 130 -8.56 -13.06 -4.77
CA TYR A 130 -8.70 -14.23 -5.64
C TYR A 130 -10.17 -14.59 -5.96
N HIS A 131 -11.15 -14.14 -5.16
CA HIS A 131 -12.58 -14.29 -5.45
C HIS A 131 -13.05 -13.42 -6.63
N HIS A 132 -12.26 -12.42 -7.02
CA HIS A 132 -12.60 -11.42 -8.03
C HIS A 132 -11.90 -11.65 -9.37
N GLY A 133 -11.30 -12.82 -9.56
CA GLY A 133 -10.63 -13.23 -10.80
C GLY A 133 -10.81 -14.72 -11.07
N ASN A 134 -9.96 -15.30 -11.93
CA ASN A 134 -10.07 -16.72 -12.30
C ASN A 134 -9.44 -17.63 -11.23
N LYS A 135 -10.16 -17.86 -10.12
CA LYS A 135 -9.74 -18.73 -9.01
C LYS A 135 -9.36 -20.13 -9.47
N ALA A 136 -10.08 -20.70 -10.44
CA ALA A 136 -9.82 -22.05 -10.96
C ALA A 136 -8.47 -22.14 -11.69
N GLN A 137 -8.15 -21.15 -12.53
CA GLN A 137 -6.83 -21.08 -13.19
C GLN A 137 -5.71 -20.88 -12.17
N LEU A 138 -5.93 -20.03 -11.16
CA LEU A 138 -4.96 -19.80 -10.10
C LEU A 138 -4.65 -21.09 -9.34
N LEU A 139 -5.67 -21.85 -8.94
CA LEU A 139 -5.50 -23.14 -8.25
C LEU A 139 -4.88 -24.21 -9.14
N ARG A 140 -5.12 -24.19 -10.46
CA ARG A 140 -4.42 -25.09 -11.39
C ARG A 140 -2.91 -24.82 -11.40
N LYS A 141 -2.50 -23.55 -11.38
CA LYS A 141 -1.08 -23.17 -11.36
C LYS A 141 -0.47 -23.29 -9.95
N LYS A 142 -1.26 -23.07 -8.90
CA LYS A 142 -0.81 -23.00 -7.51
C LYS A 142 -1.75 -23.80 -6.59
N PRO A 143 -1.75 -25.15 -6.66
CA PRO A 143 -2.73 -25.98 -5.94
C PRO A 143 -2.67 -25.84 -4.41
N TYR A 144 -1.49 -25.57 -3.86
CA TYR A 144 -1.27 -25.38 -2.42
C TYR A 144 -1.95 -24.14 -1.84
N PHE A 145 -2.42 -23.21 -2.67
CA PHE A 145 -3.28 -22.11 -2.19
C PHE A 145 -4.69 -22.59 -1.80
N ALA A 146 -5.09 -23.82 -2.14
CA ALA A 146 -6.43 -24.31 -1.83
C ALA A 146 -6.76 -24.24 -0.33
N GLU A 147 -5.82 -24.63 0.53
CA GLU A 147 -6.03 -24.63 1.99
C GLU A 147 -6.20 -23.21 2.54
N GLU A 148 -5.32 -22.27 2.14
CA GLU A 148 -5.41 -20.87 2.57
C GLU A 148 -6.63 -20.16 1.99
N MET A 149 -7.06 -20.51 0.78
CA MET A 149 -8.27 -19.98 0.17
C MET A 149 -9.54 -20.49 0.84
N GLU A 150 -9.55 -21.74 1.33
CA GLU A 150 -10.66 -22.31 2.10
C GLU A 150 -10.72 -21.74 3.51
N ALA A 151 -9.57 -21.47 4.11
CA ALA A 151 -9.45 -20.81 5.42
C ALA A 151 -9.64 -19.28 5.36
N GLU A 152 -9.88 -18.70 4.18
CA GLU A 152 -9.97 -17.25 3.94
C GLU A 152 -8.77 -16.46 4.51
N SER A 153 -7.57 -17.03 4.38
CA SER A 153 -6.32 -16.48 4.93
C SER A 153 -5.28 -16.07 3.88
N LEU A 154 -5.50 -16.39 2.60
CA LEU A 154 -4.57 -16.03 1.52
C LEU A 154 -4.59 -14.52 1.23
N GLY A 155 -3.54 -13.84 1.69
CA GLY A 155 -3.30 -12.42 1.47
C GLY A 155 -3.31 -11.59 2.76
N SER A 156 -3.51 -10.30 2.60
CA SER A 156 -3.27 -9.27 3.60
C SER A 156 -4.57 -8.57 3.98
N PRO A 157 -5.05 -8.76 5.22
CA PRO A 157 -6.20 -8.01 5.73
C PRO A 157 -5.96 -6.50 5.67
N ALA A 158 -4.73 -6.06 5.95
CA ALA A 158 -4.34 -4.65 5.90
C ALA A 158 -4.43 -4.07 4.48
N ALA A 159 -3.95 -4.79 3.47
CA ALA A 159 -4.06 -4.34 2.09
C ALA A 159 -5.52 -4.35 1.59
N MET A 160 -6.34 -5.33 2.00
CA MET A 160 -7.77 -5.34 1.67
C MET A 160 -8.52 -4.17 2.32
N GLU A 161 -8.24 -3.87 3.59
CA GLU A 161 -8.81 -2.70 4.27
C GLU A 161 -8.50 -1.40 3.52
N LEU A 162 -7.27 -1.24 3.03
CA LEU A 162 -6.87 -0.06 2.25
C LEU A 162 -7.48 -0.04 0.85
N LEU A 163 -7.56 -1.20 0.18
CA LEU A 163 -8.20 -1.32 -1.13
C LEU A 163 -9.65 -0.85 -1.06
N GLN A 164 -10.40 -1.35 -0.07
CA GLN A 164 -11.80 -0.99 0.16
C GLN A 164 -11.97 0.48 0.53
N HIS A 165 -11.10 1.01 1.39
CA HIS A 165 -11.22 2.38 1.90
C HIS A 165 -10.81 3.44 0.88
N LEU A 166 -9.72 3.22 0.15
CA LEU A 166 -9.18 4.20 -0.82
C LEU A 166 -9.83 4.07 -2.19
N SER A 167 -10.36 2.89 -2.52
CA SER A 167 -10.98 2.52 -3.79
C SER A 167 -10.25 3.05 -5.03
N PRO A 168 -8.94 2.72 -5.21
CA PRO A 168 -8.16 3.29 -6.30
C PRO A 168 -8.55 2.70 -7.66
N ASP A 169 -8.18 3.37 -8.76
CA ASP A 169 -8.47 2.83 -10.10
C ASP A 169 -7.69 1.53 -10.38
N TYR A 170 -6.45 1.47 -9.87
CA TYR A 170 -5.56 0.32 -9.97
C TYR A 170 -5.00 -0.10 -8.62
N TRP A 171 -4.84 -1.41 -8.43
CA TRP A 171 -4.09 -1.97 -7.31
C TRP A 171 -3.07 -2.99 -7.81
N PHE A 172 -1.79 -2.80 -7.47
CA PHE A 172 -0.71 -3.70 -7.89
C PHE A 172 -0.08 -4.42 -6.71
N SER A 173 0.16 -5.72 -6.88
CA SER A 173 0.85 -6.56 -5.90
C SER A 173 1.83 -7.56 -6.52
N ALA A 174 2.58 -8.27 -5.68
CA ALA A 174 3.52 -9.28 -6.10
C ALA A 174 3.54 -10.43 -5.08
N HIS A 175 4.73 -10.81 -4.59
CA HIS A 175 4.97 -11.79 -3.52
C HIS A 175 4.61 -13.25 -3.82
N LEU A 176 3.39 -13.55 -4.28
CA LEU A 176 2.90 -14.92 -4.49
C LEU A 176 3.46 -15.64 -5.72
N HIS A 177 4.37 -14.99 -6.47
CA HIS A 177 5.07 -15.53 -7.65
C HIS A 177 4.10 -16.15 -8.68
N VAL A 178 3.04 -15.41 -9.00
CA VAL A 178 2.09 -15.76 -10.05
C VAL A 178 1.41 -14.50 -10.58
N LYS A 179 1.35 -14.34 -11.90
CA LYS A 179 0.51 -13.31 -12.50
C LYS A 179 -0.96 -13.63 -12.28
N PHE A 180 -1.72 -12.67 -11.76
CA PHE A 180 -3.16 -12.80 -11.56
C PHE A 180 -3.84 -11.45 -11.75
N ALA A 181 -4.98 -11.45 -12.43
CA ALA A 181 -5.78 -10.25 -12.66
C ALA A 181 -7.18 -10.45 -12.08
N ALA A 182 -7.72 -9.39 -11.49
CA ALA A 182 -9.04 -9.37 -10.89
C ALA A 182 -9.69 -7.99 -11.02
N VAL A 183 -11.02 -7.95 -10.94
CA VAL A 183 -11.80 -6.71 -10.90
C VAL A 183 -12.55 -6.68 -9.58
N TYR A 184 -12.12 -5.82 -8.68
CA TYR A 184 -12.80 -5.62 -7.41
C TYR A 184 -13.90 -4.57 -7.59
N HIS A 185 -15.12 -4.91 -7.20
CA HIS A 185 -16.26 -3.99 -7.21
C HIS A 185 -16.43 -3.42 -5.80
N HIS A 186 -16.47 -2.09 -5.68
CA HIS A 186 -16.72 -1.42 -4.41
C HIS A 186 -18.22 -1.34 -4.16
N ASP A 187 -18.63 -1.70 -2.95
CA ASP A 187 -20.01 -1.57 -2.48
C ASP A 187 -20.28 -0.12 -2.01
N ASP A 188 -20.22 0.83 -2.93
CA ASP A 188 -20.58 2.21 -2.68
C ASP A 188 -22.11 2.31 -2.76
N GLY A 189 -22.79 2.28 -1.61
CA GLY A 189 -24.25 2.22 -1.48
C GLY A 189 -25.06 3.42 -2.00
N ASP A 190 -24.58 4.16 -3.01
CA ASP A 190 -25.26 5.30 -3.63
C ASP A 190 -25.32 5.20 -5.16
N GLU A 191 -26.31 5.86 -5.76
CA GLU A 191 -26.71 5.84 -7.19
C GLU A 191 -25.63 6.28 -8.21
N SER A 192 -24.39 6.50 -7.78
CA SER A 192 -23.29 7.07 -8.56
C SER A 192 -22.37 6.01 -9.18
N GLY A 193 -22.95 5.02 -9.87
CA GLY A 193 -22.22 4.04 -10.67
C GLY A 193 -21.37 3.05 -9.86
N VAL A 194 -21.06 1.91 -10.48
CA VAL A 194 -20.23 0.88 -9.86
C VAL A 194 -18.76 1.32 -9.94
N ARG A 195 -18.16 1.68 -8.80
CA ARG A 195 -16.72 1.94 -8.73
C ARG A 195 -15.97 0.60 -8.75
N ILE A 196 -14.91 0.53 -9.54
CA ILE A 196 -14.10 -0.67 -9.70
C ILE A 196 -12.62 -0.37 -9.48
N THR A 197 -11.91 -1.33 -8.90
CA THR A 197 -10.44 -1.36 -8.90
C THR A 197 -9.96 -2.50 -9.78
N LYS A 198 -9.06 -2.18 -10.71
CA LYS A 198 -8.36 -3.19 -11.53
C LYS A 198 -7.16 -3.69 -10.74
N PHE A 199 -7.23 -4.94 -10.27
CA PHE A 199 -6.14 -5.58 -9.55
C PHE A 199 -5.24 -6.35 -10.52
N LEU A 200 -3.92 -6.20 -10.36
CA LEU A 200 -2.93 -7.01 -11.06
C LEU A 200 -1.78 -7.39 -10.12
N ALA A 201 -1.56 -8.68 -9.98
CA ALA A 201 -0.37 -9.24 -9.39
C ALA A 201 0.63 -9.70 -10.45
N LEU A 202 1.92 -9.55 -10.17
CA LEU A 202 3.01 -9.98 -11.04
C LEU A 202 3.82 -11.14 -10.44
N ASP A 203 4.44 -11.89 -11.34
CA ASP A 203 5.33 -13.00 -11.01
C ASP A 203 6.74 -12.51 -10.60
N LYS A 204 7.60 -13.40 -10.12
CA LYS A 204 8.99 -13.09 -9.78
C LYS A 204 9.81 -12.84 -11.05
N CYS A 205 10.78 -11.92 -10.99
CA CYS A 205 11.71 -11.60 -12.07
C CYS A 205 12.69 -12.76 -12.39
N LEU A 206 12.17 -13.84 -12.96
CA LEU A 206 12.92 -15.01 -13.42
C LEU A 206 12.65 -15.24 -14.92
N PRO A 207 13.57 -15.91 -15.64
CA PRO A 207 13.36 -16.27 -17.04
C PRO A 207 12.03 -17.02 -17.26
N GLY A 208 11.33 -16.71 -18.36
CA GLY A 208 10.05 -17.35 -18.71
C GLY A 208 8.84 -16.94 -17.87
N ARG A 209 9.01 -16.13 -16.81
CA ARG A 209 7.91 -15.71 -15.92
C ARG A 209 7.25 -14.41 -16.38
N ARG A 210 5.98 -14.23 -16.03
CA ARG A 210 5.18 -13.02 -16.34
C ARG A 210 5.36 -11.95 -15.25
N TYR A 211 6.57 -11.41 -15.13
CA TYR A 211 6.95 -10.46 -14.07
C TYR A 211 6.86 -8.98 -14.45
N LEU A 212 6.62 -8.66 -15.73
CA LEU A 212 6.52 -7.30 -16.24
C LEU A 212 5.22 -7.11 -17.01
N GLN A 213 4.53 -6.01 -16.72
CA GLN A 213 3.37 -5.54 -17.48
C GLN A 213 3.56 -4.05 -17.75
N VAL A 214 3.34 -3.64 -18.99
CA VAL A 214 3.24 -2.23 -19.38
C VAL A 214 1.76 -1.89 -19.48
N LEU A 215 1.38 -0.74 -18.92
CA LEU A 215 0.02 -0.22 -18.92
C LEU A 215 0.06 1.23 -19.40
N ASP A 216 -0.89 1.60 -20.26
CA ASP A 216 -1.11 2.98 -20.66
C ASP A 216 -2.18 3.59 -19.74
N ILE A 217 -1.76 4.56 -18.92
CA ILE A 217 -2.62 5.26 -17.95
C ILE A 217 -2.60 6.74 -18.31
N ASP A 218 -3.79 7.32 -18.48
CA ASP A 218 -3.92 8.74 -18.80
C ASP A 218 -3.41 9.60 -17.66
N THR A 219 -2.47 10.51 -17.96
CA THR A 219 -1.89 11.41 -16.98
C THR A 219 -2.51 12.81 -17.08
N PRO A 220 -2.96 13.42 -15.96
CA PRO A 220 -3.52 14.77 -15.98
C PRO A 220 -2.54 15.87 -16.43
N SER A 221 -1.23 15.65 -16.25
CA SER A 221 -0.18 16.60 -16.64
C SER A 221 0.66 16.05 -17.79
N PRO A 222 1.22 16.89 -18.68
CA PRO A 222 2.14 16.43 -19.73
C PRO A 222 3.56 16.17 -19.20
N PRO A 223 4.38 15.35 -19.89
CA PRO A 223 5.79 15.14 -19.57
C PRO A 223 6.65 16.41 -19.81
N PRO A 224 7.84 16.53 -19.20
CA PRO A 224 8.53 15.53 -18.37
C PRO A 224 7.94 15.41 -16.96
N TYR A 225 7.68 14.18 -16.53
CA TYR A 225 7.12 13.92 -15.20
C TYR A 225 8.18 14.11 -14.12
N LYS A 226 7.83 14.91 -13.11
CA LYS A 226 8.59 15.05 -11.87
C LYS A 226 7.86 14.33 -10.75
N LEU A 227 8.63 13.75 -9.84
CA LEU A 227 8.10 13.19 -8.61
C LEU A 227 7.88 14.31 -7.60
N CYS A 228 6.69 14.36 -7.02
CA CYS A 228 6.31 15.36 -6.03
C CYS A 228 5.79 14.68 -4.76
N TYR A 229 6.02 15.30 -3.62
CA TYR A 229 5.32 14.97 -2.40
C TYR A 229 3.82 15.24 -2.56
N ASP A 230 2.99 14.41 -1.93
CA ASP A 230 1.56 14.68 -1.81
C ASP A 230 1.29 15.54 -0.56
N ALA A 231 0.64 16.69 -0.73
CA ALA A 231 0.43 17.66 0.35
C ALA A 231 -0.49 17.12 1.46
N GLU A 232 -1.48 16.32 1.10
CA GLU A 232 -2.42 15.69 2.04
C GLU A 232 -1.69 14.65 2.88
N TRP A 233 -0.85 13.83 2.24
CA TRP A 233 0.01 12.87 2.95
C TRP A 233 0.98 13.53 3.92
N LEU A 234 1.63 14.61 3.50
CA LEU A 234 2.52 15.37 4.39
C LEU A 234 1.76 15.96 5.60
N ALA A 235 0.55 16.47 5.41
CA ALA A 235 -0.30 16.96 6.50
C ALA A 235 -0.70 15.81 7.45
N ILE A 236 -1.02 14.62 6.93
CA ILE A 236 -1.29 13.42 7.74
C ILE A 236 -0.07 13.03 8.56
N LEU A 237 1.13 13.00 7.96
CA LEU A 237 2.36 12.66 8.67
C LEU A 237 2.60 13.62 9.85
N ARG A 238 2.41 14.92 9.63
CA ARG A 238 2.58 15.95 10.66
C ARG A 238 1.53 15.85 11.76
N SER A 239 0.25 15.72 11.41
CA SER A 239 -0.86 15.69 12.37
C SER A 239 -0.95 14.39 13.17
N THR A 240 -0.34 13.30 12.69
CA THR A 240 -0.34 11.99 13.37
C THR A 240 0.99 11.63 14.03
N GLU A 241 1.97 12.54 14.07
CA GLU A 241 3.31 12.26 14.61
C GLU A 241 3.27 11.80 16.08
N HIS A 242 2.40 12.40 16.91
CA HIS A 242 2.25 11.98 18.31
C HIS A 242 1.63 10.59 18.47
N LEU A 243 0.97 10.06 17.44
CA LEU A 243 0.42 8.72 17.46
C LEU A 243 1.48 7.65 17.18
N MET A 244 2.66 7.99 16.67
CA MET A 244 3.66 6.99 16.31
C MET A 244 4.27 6.34 17.54
N SER A 245 4.32 5.00 17.54
CA SER A 245 4.95 4.19 18.58
C SER A 245 6.19 3.50 18.03
N TYR A 246 7.29 3.61 18.77
CA TYR A 246 8.57 2.94 18.46
C TYR A 246 8.95 1.93 19.53
N SER A 247 7.93 1.38 20.21
CA SER A 247 8.08 0.34 21.24
C SER A 247 7.43 -0.96 20.80
N ARG A 248 7.70 -2.05 21.53
CA ARG A 248 7.02 -3.34 21.31
C ARG A 248 5.57 -3.35 21.80
N LEU A 249 5.13 -2.28 22.46
CA LEU A 249 3.78 -2.16 22.97
C LEU A 249 2.77 -2.06 21.83
N LEU A 250 1.55 -2.47 22.12
CA LEU A 250 0.43 -2.33 21.19
C LEU A 250 0.19 -0.85 20.91
N TRP A 251 0.21 -0.50 19.64
CA TRP A 251 -0.32 0.74 19.11
C TRP A 251 -1.84 0.69 19.17
N LEU A 252 -2.41 1.71 19.82
CA LEU A 252 -3.85 1.87 19.94
C LEU A 252 -4.28 3.03 19.05
N PRO A 253 -5.25 2.84 18.13
CA PRO A 253 -5.81 3.95 17.39
C PRO A 253 -6.53 4.91 18.34
N PRO A 254 -6.70 6.18 17.93
CA PRO A 254 -7.59 7.11 18.60
C PRO A 254 -8.97 6.48 18.85
N HIS A 255 -9.46 6.56 20.08
CA HIS A 255 -10.70 5.91 20.50
C HIS A 255 -11.73 6.95 20.98
N PRO A 256 -13.03 6.80 20.70
CA PRO A 256 -14.07 7.77 21.09
C PRO A 256 -14.13 8.10 22.59
N SER A 257 -13.62 7.21 23.45
CA SER A 257 -13.54 7.45 24.89
C SER A 257 -12.36 8.34 25.31
N THR A 258 -11.50 8.72 24.38
CA THR A 258 -10.37 9.63 24.61
C THR A 258 -10.75 11.01 24.08
N ASP A 259 -10.28 12.06 24.72
CA ASP A 259 -10.49 13.46 24.30
C ASP A 259 -9.63 13.83 23.07
N SER A 260 -9.37 12.87 22.18
CA SER A 260 -8.48 13.03 21.04
C SER A 260 -9.26 13.06 19.72
N ARG A 261 -8.71 13.78 18.74
CA ARG A 261 -9.21 13.77 17.35
C ARG A 261 -9.29 12.33 16.85
N LEU A 262 -10.44 11.94 16.28
CA LEU A 262 -10.69 10.58 15.79
C LEU A 262 -10.33 10.39 14.32
N SER A 263 -10.62 11.39 13.49
CA SER A 263 -10.24 11.42 12.07
C SER A 263 -9.15 12.46 11.87
N TYR A 264 -8.04 12.03 11.27
CA TYR A 264 -6.89 12.85 10.92
C TYR A 264 -6.85 13.14 9.42
N THR A 265 -7.98 13.03 8.73
CA THR A 265 -8.15 13.60 7.39
C THR A 265 -7.85 15.10 7.47
N PRO A 266 -6.84 15.60 6.74
CA PRO A 266 -6.40 16.99 6.86
C PRO A 266 -7.49 17.99 6.45
N THR A 267 -7.55 19.13 7.15
CA THR A 267 -8.31 20.28 6.65
C THR A 267 -7.54 21.01 5.53
N SER A 268 -8.22 21.91 4.82
CA SER A 268 -7.56 22.71 3.78
C SER A 268 -6.45 23.59 4.37
N GLU A 269 -6.64 24.10 5.58
CA GLU A 269 -5.65 24.89 6.32
C GLU A 269 -4.42 24.06 6.66
N GLU A 270 -4.58 22.84 7.16
CA GLU A 270 -3.46 21.93 7.47
C GLU A 270 -2.63 21.60 6.21
N VAL A 271 -3.30 21.44 5.07
CA VAL A 271 -2.64 21.20 3.77
C VAL A 271 -1.90 22.45 3.29
N ASP A 272 -2.46 23.64 3.44
CA ASP A 272 -1.84 24.90 3.01
C ASP A 272 -0.66 25.31 3.91
N GLU A 273 -0.72 25.02 5.20
CA GLU A 273 0.43 25.16 6.10
C GLU A 273 1.62 24.34 5.61
N VAL A 274 1.39 23.07 5.25
CA VAL A 274 2.44 22.19 4.75
C VAL A 274 2.99 22.70 3.41
N LYS A 275 2.15 23.13 2.48
CA LYS A 275 2.64 23.75 1.24
C LYS A 275 3.54 24.95 1.55
N THR A 276 3.21 25.74 2.56
CA THR A 276 4.01 26.89 3.00
C THR A 276 5.37 26.46 3.56
N LEU A 277 5.42 25.39 4.36
CA LEU A 277 6.69 24.82 4.86
C LEU A 277 7.64 24.39 3.73
N PHE A 278 7.07 23.96 2.60
CA PHE A 278 7.82 23.58 1.40
C PHE A 278 7.94 24.74 0.38
N HIS A 279 7.67 25.98 0.80
CA HIS A 279 7.75 27.17 -0.05
C HIS A 279 6.94 27.08 -1.34
N GLY A 280 5.81 26.36 -1.31
CA GLY A 280 4.95 26.09 -2.46
C GLY A 280 5.52 25.09 -3.48
N ASN A 281 6.72 24.56 -3.26
CA ASN A 281 7.36 23.62 -4.17
C ASN A 281 7.44 22.21 -3.56
N LEU A 282 6.52 21.35 -3.98
CA LEU A 282 6.45 19.95 -3.53
C LEU A 282 7.26 18.99 -4.40
N VAL A 283 8.06 19.47 -5.36
CA VAL A 283 8.94 18.59 -6.15
C VAL A 283 9.96 17.95 -5.22
N ILE A 284 10.05 16.61 -5.26
CA ILE A 284 11.04 15.88 -4.46
C ILE A 284 12.44 16.21 -5.02
N PRO A 285 13.36 16.73 -4.20
CA PRO A 285 14.69 17.09 -4.67
C PRO A 285 15.50 15.83 -5.04
N ASP A 286 16.23 15.88 -6.16
CA ASP A 286 17.18 14.82 -6.53
C ASP A 286 18.47 14.97 -5.71
N ASN A 287 18.45 14.44 -4.49
CA ASN A 287 19.47 14.65 -3.47
C ASN A 287 20.09 13.32 -2.99
N PHE A 288 20.09 12.29 -3.85
CA PHE A 288 20.79 11.06 -3.55
C PHE A 288 22.29 11.31 -3.34
N THR A 289 22.83 10.77 -2.27
CA THR A 289 24.28 10.75 -2.02
C THR A 289 24.68 9.35 -1.57
N SER A 290 25.59 8.71 -2.30
CA SER A 290 26.24 7.48 -1.83
C SER A 290 27.07 7.82 -0.59
N GLN A 291 26.72 7.31 0.58
CA GLN A 291 27.55 7.49 1.77
C GLN A 291 28.81 6.64 1.61
N GLN A 292 29.99 7.28 1.58
CA GLN A 292 31.24 6.54 1.79
C GLN A 292 31.27 6.12 3.27
N HIS A 293 31.31 4.80 3.52
CA HIS A 293 31.37 4.19 4.86
C HIS A 293 32.63 4.65 5.62
N ASN A 294 32.61 5.84 6.20
CA ASN A 294 33.63 6.33 7.12
C ASN A 294 32.95 7.22 8.17
N SER A 295 32.19 6.61 9.08
CA SER A 295 32.00 7.03 10.49
C SER A 295 30.73 6.38 11.08
N SER A 296 30.71 6.31 12.40
CA SER A 296 29.74 5.67 13.30
C SER A 296 28.35 6.35 13.31
N LEU A 297 27.69 6.33 12.15
CA LEU A 297 26.31 6.72 11.81
C LEU A 297 26.00 8.23 11.77
N PRO A 298 26.36 8.94 10.69
CA PRO A 298 25.67 10.16 10.31
C PRO A 298 24.28 9.81 9.75
N GLU A 299 23.24 10.29 10.43
CA GLU A 299 21.83 10.25 10.02
C GLU A 299 21.62 10.44 8.51
N ASN A 300 20.70 9.68 7.89
CA ASN A 300 20.42 9.85 6.47
C ASN A 300 19.95 11.29 6.18
N ARG A 301 20.73 12.02 5.38
CA ARG A 301 20.52 13.45 5.14
C ARG A 301 19.17 13.75 4.50
N GLN A 302 18.66 12.86 3.64
CA GLN A 302 17.35 13.06 2.98
C GLN A 302 16.24 13.08 4.03
N THR A 303 16.22 12.06 4.90
CA THR A 303 15.24 11.96 5.97
C THR A 303 15.41 13.04 7.03
N ALA A 304 16.65 13.38 7.40
CA ALA A 304 16.93 14.46 8.34
C ALA A 304 16.33 15.80 7.87
N VAL A 305 16.59 16.18 6.61
CA VAL A 305 16.05 17.40 6.02
C VAL A 305 14.53 17.32 5.91
N PHE A 306 13.99 16.20 5.44
CA PHE A 306 12.54 16.00 5.34
C PHE A 306 11.82 16.17 6.69
N CYS A 307 12.31 15.50 7.73
CA CYS A 307 11.75 15.58 9.08
C CYS A 307 11.86 17.00 9.64
N ALA A 308 12.99 17.68 9.45
CA ALA A 308 13.20 19.05 9.90
C ALA A 308 12.25 20.04 9.19
N THR A 309 12.08 19.91 7.87
CA THR A 309 11.16 20.76 7.09
C THR A 309 9.71 20.55 7.51
N LEU A 310 9.28 19.30 7.73
CA LEU A 310 7.90 18.99 8.10
C LEU A 310 7.61 19.20 9.60
N GLY A 311 8.64 19.28 10.44
CA GLY A 311 8.51 19.43 11.89
C GLY A 311 8.10 18.13 12.60
N ILE A 312 8.55 16.98 12.11
CA ILE A 312 8.28 15.65 12.71
C ILE A 312 9.57 15.02 13.24
N SER A 313 9.44 14.01 14.12
CA SER A 313 10.62 13.35 14.67
C SER A 313 11.29 12.48 13.61
N ASN A 314 12.62 12.54 13.55
CA ASN A 314 13.38 11.52 12.84
C ASN A 314 13.58 10.30 13.75
N PRO A 315 13.02 9.12 13.41
CA PRO A 315 13.24 7.89 14.19
C PRO A 315 14.70 7.40 14.24
N PHE A 316 15.60 8.04 13.48
CA PHE A 316 17.03 7.71 13.37
C PHE A 316 17.97 8.66 14.11
N SER A 317 17.45 9.76 14.66
CA SER A 317 18.31 10.70 15.38
C SER A 317 18.91 10.02 16.61
N THR A 318 20.21 10.23 16.86
CA THR A 318 20.92 9.72 18.06
C THR A 318 20.31 10.24 19.36
N ASN A 319 19.56 11.34 19.30
CA ASN A 319 18.80 11.94 20.41
C ASN A 319 17.33 11.51 20.43
N PHE A 320 16.94 10.48 19.68
CA PHE A 320 15.59 9.91 19.77
C PHE A 320 15.41 9.28 21.15
N SER A 321 15.03 10.12 22.10
CA SER A 321 14.99 9.73 23.49
C SER A 321 13.82 8.78 23.72
N SER A 322 14.14 7.62 24.30
CA SER A 322 13.17 6.72 24.92
C SER A 322 12.36 7.36 26.05
N THR A 323 12.46 8.67 26.32
CA THR A 323 11.69 9.38 27.36
C THR A 323 10.18 9.40 27.12
N ARG A 324 9.67 9.09 25.92
CA ARG A 324 8.23 8.79 25.73
C ARG A 324 7.82 7.39 26.24
N MET A 325 8.75 6.59 26.79
CA MET A 325 8.49 5.23 27.31
C MET A 325 8.08 5.17 28.79
N SER A 326 7.83 6.29 29.49
CA SER A 326 7.55 6.23 30.93
C SER A 326 6.50 7.23 31.40
N LEU A 327 5.24 6.91 31.15
CA LEU A 327 4.14 7.24 32.06
C LEU A 327 3.46 5.91 32.44
N GLY A 328 3.98 5.26 33.49
CA GLY A 328 3.39 4.08 34.15
C GLY A 328 4.36 2.91 34.45
N SER A 329 5.06 2.96 35.60
CA SER A 329 5.91 1.89 36.19
C SER A 329 5.11 0.69 36.76
N PRO A 330 5.69 -0.37 37.41
CA PRO A 330 7.10 -0.79 37.56
C PRO A 330 7.39 -2.28 37.24
N GLY A 331 8.67 -2.56 36.95
CA GLY A 331 9.44 -3.76 37.32
C GLY A 331 8.85 -5.18 37.12
N ASN A 332 9.43 -5.95 36.20
CA ASN A 332 10.25 -7.11 36.56
C ASN A 332 11.05 -7.61 35.36
N SER A 333 12.37 -7.71 35.52
CA SER A 333 13.27 -8.41 34.61
C SER A 333 13.31 -9.87 35.04
N LEU A 334 13.21 -10.82 34.09
CA LEU A 334 13.86 -12.15 34.11
C LEU A 334 13.36 -13.02 32.94
N CYS A 335 14.25 -13.29 31.97
CA CYS A 335 14.42 -14.56 31.26
C CYS A 335 15.63 -14.37 30.34
N GLY A 336 16.64 -15.23 30.26
CA GLY A 336 16.67 -16.68 30.42
C GLY A 336 17.28 -17.22 29.13
N ASN A 337 18.62 -17.38 29.11
CA ASN A 337 19.34 -17.88 27.95
C ASN A 337 18.95 -19.33 27.65
N ILE A 338 18.48 -19.59 26.43
CA ILE A 338 18.52 -20.92 25.83
C ILE A 338 19.10 -20.80 24.44
N SER A 339 20.26 -21.43 24.25
CA SER A 339 20.91 -21.64 22.98
C SER A 339 20.42 -22.97 22.40
N SER A 340 19.86 -22.93 21.21
CA SER A 340 19.81 -24.08 20.31
C SER A 340 19.93 -23.56 18.87
N ALA A 341 21.02 -23.95 18.21
CA ALA A 341 21.23 -23.73 16.80
C ALA A 341 20.33 -24.69 16.01
N GLU A 342 19.11 -24.26 15.74
CA GLU A 342 18.25 -24.90 14.73
C GLU A 342 18.46 -24.18 13.39
N VAL A 343 18.55 -24.96 12.32
CA VAL A 343 18.55 -24.45 10.94
C VAL A 343 17.23 -23.73 10.73
N SER A 344 17.25 -22.41 10.87
CA SER A 344 16.03 -21.61 10.86
C SER A 344 15.49 -21.50 9.44
N LEU A 345 14.44 -22.27 9.14
CA LEU A 345 13.58 -22.00 8.00
C LEU A 345 12.94 -20.61 8.21
N ASN A 346 12.84 -19.83 7.13
CA ASN A 346 12.19 -18.54 7.16
C ASN A 346 10.68 -18.75 6.95
N PRO A 347 9.82 -18.56 7.96
CA PRO A 347 8.38 -18.81 7.81
C PRO A 347 7.69 -17.80 6.90
N ASP A 348 8.37 -16.71 6.55
CA ASP A 348 7.89 -15.68 5.64
C ASP A 348 8.40 -15.90 4.20
N GLU A 349 9.16 -16.97 3.97
CA GLU A 349 9.56 -17.40 2.64
C GLU A 349 8.49 -18.35 2.10
N ILE A 350 7.97 -18.03 0.91
CA ILE A 350 7.04 -18.90 0.23
C ILE A 350 7.86 -20.02 -0.42
N ASP A 351 7.77 -21.23 0.13
CA ASP A 351 8.44 -22.43 -0.40
C ASP A 351 7.71 -22.90 -1.67
N LEU A 352 8.28 -22.55 -2.82
CA LEU A 352 7.78 -23.01 -4.10
C LEU A 352 8.81 -24.00 -4.63
N GLY A 353 8.44 -25.28 -4.59
CA GLY A 353 9.10 -26.30 -5.39
C GLY A 353 9.29 -25.77 -6.80
N ASP A 354 10.44 -26.08 -7.40
CA ASP A 354 10.95 -25.51 -8.64
C ASP A 354 9.95 -25.74 -9.80
N ASP A 355 8.93 -24.90 -9.91
CA ASP A 355 7.92 -24.95 -10.97
C ASP A 355 8.60 -24.50 -12.25
N SER A 356 9.29 -25.42 -12.92
CA SER A 356 9.71 -25.29 -14.30
C SER A 356 8.46 -25.26 -15.19
N ASP A 357 7.74 -24.14 -15.18
CA ASP A 357 6.60 -23.91 -16.05
C ASP A 357 7.09 -23.61 -17.47
N GLU A 358 7.55 -24.64 -18.18
CA GLU A 358 7.50 -24.72 -19.65
C GLU A 358 6.07 -25.11 -20.05
N ASN A 359 5.13 -24.17 -19.98
CA ASN A 359 3.84 -24.32 -20.66
C ASN A 359 3.55 -23.01 -21.40
N GLU A 360 4.10 -22.93 -22.61
CA GLU A 360 3.68 -21.99 -23.63
C GLU A 360 2.33 -22.45 -24.18
N GLU A 361 1.24 -21.79 -23.76
CA GLU A 361 0.05 -21.72 -24.61
C GLU A 361 0.29 -20.55 -25.58
N GLU A 362 0.76 -20.89 -26.78
CA GLU A 362 0.78 -20.01 -27.95
C GLU A 362 -0.67 -19.65 -28.35
N GLU A 363 -1.00 -18.37 -28.35
CA GLU A 363 -2.13 -17.83 -29.12
C GLU A 363 -1.63 -17.52 -30.54
N PRO A 364 -2.35 -17.88 -31.62
CA PRO A 364 -1.83 -17.75 -32.97
C PRO A 364 -1.80 -16.28 -33.38
N GLY A 365 -0.63 -15.83 -33.84
CA GLY A 365 -0.43 -14.48 -34.35
C GLY A 365 -1.32 -14.16 -35.55
N ARG A 366 -1.93 -12.97 -35.51
CA ARG A 366 -2.36 -12.26 -36.71
C ARG A 366 -2.08 -10.77 -36.57
N HIS A 367 -1.27 -10.25 -37.48
CA HIS A 367 -1.04 -8.82 -37.62
C HIS A 367 -2.34 -8.07 -37.97
N GLY A 368 -2.56 -6.94 -37.27
CA GLY A 368 -3.41 -5.82 -37.68
C GLY A 368 -4.90 -5.95 -37.36
N ASP A 369 -5.37 -5.32 -36.29
CA ASP A 369 -6.06 -4.01 -36.34
C ASP A 369 -6.48 -3.60 -34.91
N THR A 370 -6.22 -2.35 -34.51
CA THR A 370 -6.58 -1.82 -33.20
C THR A 370 -8.06 -1.42 -33.17
N SER A 371 -8.98 -2.37 -33.01
CA SER A 371 -10.40 -2.01 -32.73
C SER A 371 -11.26 -3.09 -32.05
N GLU A 372 -10.71 -4.16 -31.49
CA GLU A 372 -11.52 -5.32 -31.04
C GLU A 372 -11.49 -5.64 -29.53
N LEU A 373 -11.23 -4.66 -28.67
CA LEU A 373 -11.36 -4.80 -27.21
C LEU A 373 -12.60 -4.10 -26.63
N THR A 374 -13.49 -3.57 -27.47
CA THR A 374 -14.74 -2.90 -27.05
C THR A 374 -16.00 -3.71 -27.31
N LYS A 375 -15.91 -4.93 -27.85
CA LYS A 375 -17.09 -5.76 -28.20
C LYS A 375 -17.36 -6.97 -27.31
N GLU A 376 -16.45 -7.38 -26.43
CA GLU A 376 -16.69 -8.51 -25.52
C GLU A 376 -17.29 -8.13 -24.15
N ILE A 377 -17.60 -6.84 -23.93
CA ILE A 377 -18.25 -6.36 -22.69
C ILE A 377 -19.77 -6.15 -22.85
N SER A 378 -20.35 -6.38 -24.04
CA SER A 378 -21.80 -6.24 -24.27
C SER A 378 -22.49 -7.54 -24.67
N ALA A 379 -22.64 -8.47 -23.73
CA ALA A 379 -23.60 -9.56 -23.87
C ALA A 379 -24.10 -10.03 -22.50
N ALA A 380 -25.23 -9.49 -22.05
CA ALA A 380 -26.03 -10.07 -20.97
C ALA A 380 -26.93 -11.18 -21.55
N PRO A 381 -27.01 -12.37 -20.92
CA PRO A 381 -28.13 -13.26 -21.15
C PRO A 381 -29.23 -13.04 -20.10
N ASN A 382 -30.46 -12.93 -20.60
CA ASN A 382 -31.69 -12.80 -19.83
C ASN A 382 -31.95 -13.99 -18.89
N THR A 383 -32.33 -13.63 -17.66
CA THR A 383 -33.30 -14.26 -16.74
C THR A 383 -33.65 -15.75 -16.88
N SER A 384 -33.36 -16.52 -15.83
CA SER A 384 -34.28 -17.52 -15.27
C SER A 384 -34.00 -17.75 -13.78
N THR A 385 -34.95 -17.40 -12.91
CA THR A 385 -35.01 -17.78 -11.48
C THR A 385 -35.17 -19.30 -11.31
N PRO A 386 -34.66 -19.91 -10.22
CA PRO A 386 -35.59 -20.21 -9.12
C PRO A 386 -35.01 -20.18 -7.68
N ASP A 387 -35.96 -19.97 -6.75
CA ASP A 387 -36.06 -20.46 -5.37
C ASP A 387 -34.97 -20.19 -4.32
N ARG A 388 -35.30 -19.20 -3.47
CA ARG A 388 -34.65 -18.87 -2.21
C ARG A 388 -35.27 -19.70 -1.07
N LYS A 389 -34.60 -20.77 -0.64
CA LYS A 389 -34.93 -21.45 0.63
C LYS A 389 -34.39 -20.63 1.82
N ARG A 390 -35.32 -20.08 2.60
CA ARG A 390 -35.09 -19.60 3.97
C ARG A 390 -35.14 -20.79 4.93
N TYR A 391 -34.29 -20.78 5.95
CA TYR A 391 -34.54 -21.47 7.22
C TYR A 391 -34.55 -20.46 8.39
N PRO A 392 -35.39 -20.69 9.42
CA PRO A 392 -35.71 -19.75 10.51
C PRO A 392 -34.67 -19.88 11.65
N GLY A 393 -34.54 -19.02 12.66
CA GLY A 393 -35.35 -17.94 13.21
C GLY A 393 -35.15 -17.98 14.74
N LEU A 394 -34.95 -16.84 15.40
CA LEU A 394 -35.27 -16.70 16.83
C LEU A 394 -35.59 -15.22 17.15
N MET A 395 -36.87 -14.98 17.48
CA MET A 395 -37.39 -13.71 17.99
C MET A 395 -37.23 -13.62 19.51
N LYS A 396 -37.13 -12.39 20.01
CA LYS A 396 -37.89 -11.82 21.15
C LYS A 396 -37.64 -10.29 21.17
N THR A 397 -38.50 -9.48 20.55
CA THR A 397 -39.56 -8.66 21.16
C THR A 397 -39.10 -7.62 22.19
N HIS A 398 -39.22 -6.33 21.84
CA HIS A 398 -40.05 -5.36 22.58
C HIS A 398 -40.47 -4.20 21.67
N GLN A 399 -41.78 -3.95 21.64
CA GLN A 399 -42.43 -2.82 20.95
C GLN A 399 -42.31 -1.53 21.77
N ALA A 400 -42.14 -0.39 21.10
CA ALA A 400 -42.77 0.86 21.48
C ALA A 400 -43.09 1.67 20.21
N LYS A 401 -44.35 2.10 20.14
CA LYS A 401 -44.98 2.83 19.02
C LYS A 401 -44.62 4.32 19.08
N SER A 402 -44.45 4.96 17.93
CA SER A 402 -44.82 6.37 17.73
C SER A 402 -45.24 6.60 16.28
N LYS A 403 -46.40 7.24 16.11
CA LYS A 403 -47.04 7.62 14.85
C LYS A 403 -46.84 9.12 14.64
N THR A 404 -46.41 9.54 13.45
CA THR A 404 -46.75 10.85 12.84
C THR A 404 -46.31 10.83 11.37
N SER A 405 -47.25 10.64 10.43
CA SER A 405 -47.93 11.67 9.62
C SER A 405 -47.14 12.11 8.37
N LEU A 406 -47.59 11.59 7.23
CA LEU A 406 -47.24 11.99 5.87
C LEU A 406 -47.78 13.39 5.55
N VAL A 407 -46.96 14.23 4.90
CA VAL A 407 -47.39 15.37 4.07
C VAL A 407 -46.54 15.36 2.79
N PRO A 408 -47.13 15.49 1.58
CA PRO A 408 -46.40 15.39 0.32
C PRO A 408 -45.90 16.77 -0.15
N VAL A 409 -44.68 16.85 -0.70
CA VAL A 409 -44.20 18.04 -1.40
C VAL A 409 -44.01 17.75 -2.88
N LYS A 410 -44.58 18.67 -3.67
CA LYS A 410 -44.80 18.63 -5.12
C LYS A 410 -43.50 18.78 -5.91
N ARG A 411 -43.44 18.04 -7.03
CA ARG A 411 -42.55 18.30 -8.18
C ARG A 411 -42.79 19.70 -8.74
N VAL A 412 -41.71 20.42 -9.00
CA VAL A 412 -41.69 21.56 -9.93
C VAL A 412 -40.68 21.22 -11.03
N HIS A 413 -41.18 21.11 -12.26
CA HIS A 413 -40.38 21.17 -13.48
C HIS A 413 -39.96 22.61 -13.74
N GLN A 414 -38.70 22.84 -14.08
CA GLN A 414 -38.33 23.99 -14.89
C GLN A 414 -37.20 23.63 -15.86
N LEU A 415 -37.60 23.57 -17.13
CA LEU A 415 -36.75 23.66 -18.31
C LEU A 415 -36.16 25.07 -18.37
N SER A 416 -34.86 25.20 -18.65
CA SER A 416 -34.39 26.30 -19.51
C SER A 416 -33.11 25.91 -20.25
N SER A 417 -33.25 25.94 -21.56
CA SER A 417 -32.23 25.89 -22.59
C SER A 417 -31.38 27.16 -22.60
N TRP A 418 -30.05 27.07 -22.73
CA TRP A 418 -29.23 28.14 -23.31
C TRP A 418 -28.15 27.57 -24.25
N THR A 419 -28.33 27.91 -25.52
CA THR A 419 -27.47 27.71 -26.67
C THR A 419 -26.29 28.69 -26.69
N THR A 420 -25.13 28.17 -27.13
CA THR A 420 -24.02 28.81 -27.87
C THR A 420 -23.67 30.28 -27.63
N ASN A 421 -22.40 30.52 -27.29
CA ASN A 421 -21.59 31.40 -28.12
C ASN A 421 -20.09 31.04 -28.10
N ARG A 422 -19.59 30.69 -29.29
CA ARG A 422 -18.17 30.70 -29.64
C ARG A 422 -17.76 32.14 -29.91
N THR A 423 -16.63 32.58 -29.37
CA THR A 423 -15.94 33.77 -29.88
C THR A 423 -14.46 33.42 -30.10
N LYS A 424 -14.06 33.42 -31.37
CA LYS A 424 -12.69 33.52 -31.87
C LYS A 424 -12.42 35.00 -32.20
N CYS A 425 -11.13 35.30 -32.38
CA CYS A 425 -10.48 36.55 -32.82
C CYS A 425 -9.85 37.31 -31.64
N ARG A 426 -8.58 37.74 -31.71
CA ARG A 426 -7.58 37.70 -32.78
C ARG A 426 -6.22 37.93 -32.12
#